data_AF-A0A1H6PBM5-F1
#
_entry.id   AF-A0A1H6PBM5-F1
#
_cell.length_a   1.000
_cell.length_b   1.000
_cell.length_c   1.000
_cell.angle_alpha   90.00
_cell.angle_beta   90.00
_cell.angle_gamma   90.00
#
_symmetry.space_group_name_H-M   'P 1'
#
loop_
_entity.id
_entity.type
_entity.pdbx_description
1 polymer ?
#
loop_
_entity_poly.entity_id
_entity_poly.type
_entity_poly.pdbx_seq_one_letter_code
_entity_poly.pdbx_strand_id
1 'polypeptide(L)'
;MNNDDPMAELYREGRKQFIELVPDGGARLDALFHTTPALGELAVGVVYGHLHQRPGLDPRLREAATFAAIVAAGMVGPPLSVHFKTGLASGLAPGEYTELLLQASAFTGFPRAVATADRLNQLFADAGMTSPPAPAPRAVVLDFCEAVRANRDHFPVSPQVSALLRPPHHLQATTTAANQVLVESYQKGHPLPRGVLLVRVDGEQIVAVTLYSPA
;
A
#
# COMPACT_ATOMS: atom_id res chain seq x y z
N MET A 1 -27.79 -30.39 6.62
CA MET A 1 -27.47 -28.96 6.73
C MET A 1 -27.96 -28.28 5.47
N ASN A 2 -28.75 -27.22 5.60
CA ASN A 2 -29.35 -26.54 4.47
C ASN A 2 -28.23 -25.94 3.61
N ASN A 3 -28.23 -26.19 2.29
CA ASN A 3 -27.19 -25.71 1.39
C ASN A 3 -27.35 -24.21 1.04
N ASP A 4 -28.29 -23.53 1.72
CA ASP A 4 -28.75 -22.17 1.46
C ASP A 4 -28.41 -21.18 2.60
N ASP A 5 -27.52 -21.53 3.55
CA ASP A 5 -27.05 -20.56 4.55
C ASP A 5 -25.97 -19.64 3.94
N PRO A 6 -26.26 -18.34 3.70
CA PRO A 6 -25.31 -17.44 3.06
C PRO A 6 -24.03 -17.26 3.90
N MET A 7 -24.12 -17.36 5.24
CA MET A 7 -22.95 -17.21 6.10
C MET A 7 -22.01 -18.42 6.00
N ALA A 8 -22.55 -19.62 5.87
CA ALA A 8 -21.76 -20.83 5.67
C ALA A 8 -21.01 -20.80 4.33
N GLU A 9 -21.62 -20.26 3.27
CA GLU A 9 -20.95 -20.04 1.98
C GLU A 9 -19.84 -19.00 2.09
N LEU A 10 -20.13 -17.84 2.67
CA LEU A 10 -19.12 -16.79 2.90
C LEU A 10 -17.94 -17.31 3.72
N TYR A 11 -18.20 -18.06 4.79
CA TYR A 11 -17.13 -18.64 5.61
C TYR A 11 -16.26 -19.62 4.82
N ARG A 12 -16.86 -20.48 3.98
CA ARG A 12 -16.13 -21.44 3.14
C ARG A 12 -15.20 -20.73 2.16
N GLU A 13 -15.71 -19.73 1.44
CA GLU A 13 -14.91 -18.94 0.51
C GLU A 13 -13.84 -18.12 1.24
N GLY A 14 -14.21 -17.47 2.34
CA GLY A 14 -13.27 -16.70 3.15
C GLY A 14 -12.13 -17.55 3.72
N ARG A 15 -12.43 -18.76 4.18
CA ARG A 15 -11.43 -19.70 4.68
C ARG A 15 -10.48 -20.16 3.57
N LYS A 16 -11.00 -20.45 2.38
CA LYS A 16 -10.17 -20.79 1.21
C LYS A 16 -9.20 -19.65 0.88
N GLN A 17 -9.72 -18.43 0.77
CA GLN A 17 -8.92 -17.24 0.50
C GLN A 17 -7.84 -17.01 1.57
N PHE A 18 -8.19 -17.18 2.85
CA PHE A 18 -7.23 -17.05 3.95
C PHE A 18 -6.11 -18.09 3.88
N ILE A 19 -6.43 -19.34 3.53
CA ILE A 19 -5.45 -20.42 3.38
C ILE A 19 -4.45 -20.13 2.25
N GLU A 20 -4.91 -19.53 1.15
CA GLU A 20 -4.03 -19.12 0.04
C GLU A 20 -3.06 -18.00 0.46
N LEU A 21 -3.47 -17.13 1.39
CA LEU A 21 -2.68 -15.99 1.86
C LEU A 21 -1.72 -16.33 3.01
N VAL A 22 -2.10 -17.26 3.87
CA VAL A 22 -1.42 -17.51 5.16
C VAL A 22 -0.95 -18.96 5.25
N PRO A 23 0.37 -19.22 5.40
CA PRO A 23 0.88 -20.54 5.70
C PRO A 23 0.20 -21.15 6.93
N ASP A 24 -0.23 -22.40 6.82
CA ASP A 24 -1.02 -23.12 7.82
C ASP A 24 -2.34 -22.41 8.21
N GLY A 25 -2.89 -21.60 7.30
CA GLY A 25 -4.02 -20.71 7.58
C GLY A 25 -5.24 -21.42 8.14
N GLY A 26 -5.57 -22.63 7.66
CA GLY A 26 -6.70 -23.41 8.15
C GLY A 26 -6.54 -23.80 9.62
N ALA A 27 -5.39 -24.39 9.97
CA ALA A 27 -5.09 -24.77 11.35
C ALA A 27 -5.03 -23.56 12.29
N ARG A 28 -4.52 -22.41 11.79
CA ARG A 28 -4.51 -21.15 12.55
C ARG A 28 -5.92 -20.63 12.84
N LEU A 29 -6.81 -20.67 11.85
CA LEU A 29 -8.21 -20.28 12.04
C LEU A 29 -8.91 -21.22 13.02
N ASP A 30 -8.68 -22.53 12.90
CA ASP A 30 -9.25 -23.53 13.81
C ASP A 30 -8.81 -23.30 15.25
N ALA A 31 -7.52 -23.04 15.47
CA ALA A 31 -6.98 -22.75 16.79
C ALA A 31 -7.50 -21.42 17.35
N LEU A 32 -7.54 -20.36 16.52
CA LEU A 32 -7.96 -19.02 16.94
C LEU A 32 -9.43 -18.96 17.36
N PHE A 33 -10.30 -19.65 16.62
CA PHE A 33 -11.75 -19.62 16.85
C PHE A 33 -12.29 -20.88 17.54
N HIS A 34 -11.42 -21.76 18.07
CA HIS A 34 -11.81 -23.02 18.72
C HIS A 34 -12.90 -22.82 19.79
N THR A 35 -12.71 -21.83 20.67
CA THR A 35 -13.65 -21.54 21.76
C THR A 35 -14.93 -20.85 21.27
N THR A 36 -14.86 -20.09 20.18
CA THR A 36 -15.99 -19.30 19.65
C THR A 36 -16.11 -19.45 18.13
N PRO A 37 -16.53 -20.63 17.61
CA PRO A 37 -16.54 -20.89 16.17
C PRO A 37 -17.43 -19.93 15.36
N ALA A 38 -18.58 -19.52 15.92
CA ALA A 38 -19.49 -18.56 15.29
C ALA A 38 -18.84 -17.19 15.03
N LEU A 39 -17.87 -16.79 15.87
CA LEU A 39 -17.09 -15.57 15.61
C LEU A 39 -16.18 -15.76 14.40
N GLY A 40 -15.60 -16.95 14.22
CA GLY A 40 -14.81 -17.29 13.05
C GLY A 40 -15.64 -17.28 11.77
N GLU A 41 -16.86 -17.83 11.80
CA GLU A 41 -17.82 -17.78 10.69
C GLU A 41 -18.11 -16.34 10.25
N LEU A 42 -18.43 -15.47 11.20
CA LEU A 42 -18.69 -14.06 10.93
C LEU A 42 -17.43 -13.33 10.47
N ALA A 43 -16.32 -13.41 11.22
CA ALA A 43 -15.12 -12.64 10.93
C ALA A 43 -14.47 -13.08 9.61
N VAL A 44 -14.27 -14.39 9.41
CA VAL A 44 -13.63 -14.90 8.19
C VAL A 44 -14.56 -14.77 7.00
N GLY A 45 -15.85 -15.09 7.17
CA GLY A 45 -16.83 -14.99 6.09
C GLY A 45 -17.04 -13.55 5.63
N VAL A 46 -17.24 -12.61 6.54
CA VAL A 46 -17.45 -11.20 6.18
C VAL A 46 -16.17 -10.58 5.61
N VAL A 47 -15.01 -10.80 6.24
CA VAL A 47 -13.77 -10.14 5.81
C VAL A 47 -13.21 -10.76 4.53
N TYR A 48 -12.92 -12.06 4.55
CA TYR A 48 -12.24 -12.74 3.44
C TYR A 48 -13.22 -13.27 2.38
N GLY A 49 -14.43 -13.65 2.78
CA GLY A 49 -15.47 -14.14 1.88
C GLY A 49 -16.24 -13.05 1.14
N HIS A 50 -16.29 -11.82 1.69
CA HIS A 50 -17.02 -10.71 1.06
C HIS A 50 -16.20 -9.43 0.91
N LEU A 51 -15.74 -8.84 2.02
CA LEU A 51 -15.17 -7.49 2.04
C LEU A 51 -13.94 -7.37 1.15
N HIS A 52 -13.03 -8.34 1.19
CA HIS A 52 -11.80 -8.38 0.37
C HIS A 52 -12.06 -8.62 -1.12
N GLN A 53 -13.19 -9.24 -1.48
CA GLN A 53 -13.54 -9.52 -2.87
C GLN A 53 -14.20 -8.34 -3.60
N ARG A 54 -14.58 -7.28 -2.86
CA ARG A 54 -15.20 -6.10 -3.48
C ARG A 54 -14.22 -5.39 -4.44
N PRO A 55 -14.64 -4.92 -5.62
CA PRO A 55 -13.71 -4.33 -6.59
C PRO A 55 -13.39 -2.84 -6.33
N GLY A 56 -13.99 -2.23 -5.30
CA GLY A 56 -13.95 -0.78 -5.13
C GLY A 56 -12.61 -0.20 -4.67
N LEU A 57 -11.73 -1.01 -4.09
CA LEU A 57 -10.39 -0.62 -3.64
C LEU A 57 -9.38 -1.71 -4.03
N ASP A 58 -8.21 -1.30 -4.50
CA ASP A 58 -7.09 -2.22 -4.66
C ASP A 58 -6.57 -2.71 -3.27
N PRO A 59 -5.79 -3.80 -3.23
CA PRO A 59 -5.26 -4.34 -1.98
C PRO A 59 -4.42 -3.34 -1.16
N ARG A 60 -3.64 -2.47 -1.81
CA ARG A 60 -2.80 -1.49 -1.10
C ARG A 60 -3.64 -0.47 -0.38
N LEU A 61 -4.65 0.07 -1.07
CA LEU A 61 -5.53 1.09 -0.53
C LEU A 61 -6.39 0.52 0.61
N ARG A 62 -6.79 -0.75 0.51
CA ARG A 62 -7.41 -1.46 1.65
C ARG A 62 -6.50 -1.54 2.87
N GLU A 63 -5.25 -1.90 2.68
CA GLU A 63 -4.31 -2.04 3.80
C GLU A 63 -3.93 -0.68 4.40
N ALA A 64 -3.80 0.35 3.57
CA ALA A 64 -3.62 1.72 4.04
C ALA A 64 -4.80 2.21 4.89
N ALA A 65 -6.03 1.97 4.43
CA ALA A 65 -7.25 2.30 5.17
C ALA A 65 -7.36 1.50 6.48
N THR A 66 -7.03 0.19 6.44
CA THR A 66 -7.03 -0.68 7.62
C THR A 66 -5.99 -0.23 8.64
N PHE A 67 -4.77 0.09 8.21
CA PHE A 67 -3.73 0.64 9.07
C PHE A 67 -4.20 1.92 9.78
N ALA A 68 -4.76 2.88 9.02
CA ALA A 68 -5.29 4.11 9.61
C ALA A 68 -6.40 3.84 10.63
N ALA A 69 -7.29 2.88 10.37
CA ALA A 69 -8.35 2.47 11.30
C ALA A 69 -7.78 1.82 12.58
N ILE A 70 -6.74 0.99 12.45
CA ILE A 70 -6.03 0.37 13.58
C ILE A 70 -5.38 1.42 14.48
N VAL A 71 -4.69 2.40 13.88
CA VAL A 71 -4.12 3.54 14.59
C VAL A 71 -5.20 4.35 15.29
N ALA A 72 -6.30 4.63 14.60
CA ALA A 72 -7.44 5.35 15.15
C ALA A 72 -8.07 4.61 16.34
N ALA A 73 -8.12 3.29 16.31
CA ALA A 73 -8.59 2.46 17.42
C ALA A 73 -7.58 2.33 18.58
N GLY A 74 -6.33 2.80 18.41
CA GLY A 74 -5.26 2.66 19.40
C GLY A 74 -4.74 1.22 19.53
N MET A 75 -4.93 0.39 18.50
CA MET A 75 -4.58 -1.02 18.55
C MET A 75 -3.10 -1.24 18.16
N VAL A 76 -2.19 -1.21 19.13
CA VAL A 76 -0.75 -1.44 18.89
C VAL A 76 -0.31 -2.91 18.99
N GLY A 77 -1.27 -3.83 19.15
CA GLY A 77 -1.03 -5.26 19.33
C GLY A 77 -0.92 -6.06 18.02
N PRO A 78 -1.42 -7.32 18.01
CA PRO A 78 -1.40 -8.19 16.83
C PRO A 78 -2.00 -7.58 15.56
N PRO A 79 -3.12 -6.82 15.58
CA PRO A 79 -3.69 -6.24 14.36
C PRO A 79 -2.70 -5.36 13.60
N LEU A 80 -1.99 -4.46 14.30
CA LEU A 80 -0.97 -3.59 13.69
C LEU A 80 0.15 -4.41 13.06
N SER A 81 0.60 -5.46 13.74
CA SER A 81 1.70 -6.31 13.28
C SER A 81 1.31 -7.14 12.04
N VAL A 82 0.07 -7.64 12.01
CA VAL A 82 -0.49 -8.38 10.86
C VAL A 82 -0.62 -7.45 9.66
N HIS A 83 -1.29 -6.30 9.84
CA HIS A 83 -1.58 -5.39 8.74
C HIS A 83 -0.35 -4.63 8.22
N PHE A 84 0.69 -4.46 9.06
CA PHE A 84 2.00 -4.04 8.58
C PHE A 84 2.57 -5.03 7.55
N LYS A 85 2.57 -6.33 7.88
CA LYS A 85 3.11 -7.38 7.00
C LYS A 85 2.26 -7.57 5.74
N THR A 86 0.94 -7.63 5.87
CA THR A 86 0.04 -7.81 4.72
C THR A 86 0.04 -6.59 3.81
N GLY A 87 0.13 -5.38 4.35
CA GLY A 87 0.27 -4.18 3.54
C GLY A 87 1.59 -4.12 2.76
N LEU A 88 2.72 -4.54 3.35
CA LEU A 88 3.98 -4.68 2.62
C LEU A 88 3.85 -5.68 1.47
N ALA A 89 3.26 -6.85 1.74
CA ALA A 89 3.00 -7.88 0.74
C ALA A 89 2.01 -7.42 -0.36
N SER A 90 1.08 -6.53 -0.01
CA SER A 90 0.12 -5.92 -0.93
C SER A 90 0.73 -4.79 -1.77
N GLY A 91 1.96 -4.35 -1.45
CA GLY A 91 2.70 -3.36 -2.22
C GLY A 91 2.81 -1.98 -1.57
N LEU A 92 2.43 -1.79 -0.31
CA LEU A 92 2.81 -0.59 0.44
C LEU A 92 4.32 -0.60 0.68
N ALA A 93 4.95 0.55 0.51
CA ALA A 93 6.34 0.79 0.84
C ALA A 93 6.51 1.12 2.33
N PRO A 94 7.68 0.85 2.92
CA PRO A 94 7.96 1.20 4.31
C PRO A 94 7.78 2.69 4.61
N GLY A 95 8.22 3.57 3.69
CA GLY A 95 8.01 5.03 3.80
C GLY A 95 6.56 5.47 3.64
N GLU A 96 5.65 4.64 3.12
CA GLU A 96 4.21 4.96 3.10
C GLU A 96 3.59 4.77 4.49
N TYR A 97 4.08 3.84 5.32
CA TYR A 97 3.60 3.68 6.70
C TYR A 97 3.92 4.88 7.58
N THR A 98 5.08 5.50 7.39
CA THR A 98 5.45 6.71 8.14
C THR A 98 4.54 7.89 7.76
N GLU A 99 4.24 8.05 6.47
CA GLU A 99 3.30 9.07 5.98
C GLU A 99 1.85 8.81 6.42
N LEU A 100 1.39 7.55 6.37
CA LEU A 100 0.07 7.18 6.86
C LEU A 100 -0.09 7.47 8.35
N LEU A 101 0.94 7.19 9.15
CA LEU A 101 0.94 7.48 10.58
C LEU A 101 0.93 8.99 10.86
N LEU A 102 1.73 9.76 10.11
CA LEU A 102 1.74 11.22 10.19
C LEU A 102 0.38 11.83 9.83
N GLN A 103 -0.25 11.35 8.75
CA GLN A 103 -1.59 11.78 8.36
C GLN A 103 -2.62 11.41 9.42
N ALA A 104 -2.58 10.19 9.94
CA ALA A 104 -3.50 9.71 10.97
C ALA A 104 -3.33 10.48 12.30
N SER A 105 -2.12 10.95 12.64
CA SER A 105 -1.89 11.63 13.92
C SER A 105 -2.72 12.91 14.06
N ALA A 106 -3.01 13.59 12.96
CA ALA A 106 -3.85 14.80 12.94
C ALA A 106 -5.30 14.52 13.39
N PHE A 107 -5.82 13.32 13.12
CA PHE A 107 -7.22 12.96 13.40
C PHE A 107 -7.40 12.03 14.60
N THR A 108 -6.33 11.32 14.99
CA THR A 108 -6.37 10.32 16.07
C THR A 108 -5.74 10.81 17.37
N GLY A 109 -4.99 11.92 17.30
CA GLY A 109 -4.23 12.51 18.41
C GLY A 109 -2.84 11.90 18.58
N PHE A 110 -1.89 12.73 19.00
CA PHE A 110 -0.49 12.33 19.18
C PHE A 110 -0.26 11.12 20.11
N PRO A 111 -1.00 10.90 21.21
CA PRO A 111 -0.75 9.74 22.07
C PRO A 111 -0.88 8.39 21.35
N ARG A 112 -1.91 8.22 20.49
CA ARG A 112 -2.10 7.00 19.69
C ARG A 112 -1.03 6.86 18.61
N ALA A 113 -0.67 7.98 17.99
CA ALA A 113 0.36 8.01 16.96
C ALA A 113 1.75 7.65 17.53
N VAL A 114 2.11 8.18 18.70
CA VAL A 114 3.38 7.88 19.38
C VAL A 114 3.46 6.41 19.81
N ALA A 115 2.38 5.86 20.38
CA ALA A 115 2.33 4.44 20.72
C ALA A 115 2.47 3.54 19.48
N THR A 116 1.87 3.95 18.36
CA THR A 116 2.03 3.25 17.07
C THR A 116 3.46 3.38 16.55
N ALA A 117 4.09 4.56 16.64
CA ALA A 117 5.46 4.79 16.20
C ALA A 117 6.45 3.89 16.97
N ASP A 118 6.29 3.76 18.28
CA ASP A 118 7.10 2.84 19.08
C ASP A 118 6.94 1.39 18.61
N ARG A 119 5.70 0.96 18.32
CA ARG A 119 5.46 -0.38 17.78
C ARG A 119 6.03 -0.56 16.37
N LEU A 120 5.99 0.46 15.52
CA LEU A 120 6.63 0.42 14.20
C LEU A 120 8.14 0.25 14.31
N ASN A 121 8.81 0.91 15.27
CA ASN A 121 10.25 0.69 15.49
C ASN A 121 10.57 -0.79 15.72
N GLN A 122 9.77 -1.46 16.55
CA GLN A 122 9.92 -2.89 16.82
C GLN A 122 9.65 -3.74 15.58
N LEU A 123 8.58 -3.44 14.82
CA LEU A 123 8.23 -4.18 13.61
C LEU A 123 9.30 -4.06 12.51
N PHE A 124 9.90 -2.89 12.37
CA PHE A 124 11.02 -2.66 11.45
C PHE A 124 12.26 -3.45 11.88
N ALA A 125 12.60 -3.42 13.17
CA ALA A 125 13.71 -4.21 13.71
C ALA A 125 13.50 -5.71 13.53
N ASP A 126 12.31 -6.22 13.86
CA ASP A 126 11.93 -7.63 13.71
C ASP A 126 12.01 -8.11 12.24
N ALA A 127 11.72 -7.21 11.29
CA ALA A 127 11.78 -7.47 9.87
C ALA A 127 13.16 -7.24 9.23
N GLY A 128 14.16 -6.80 10.01
CA GLY A 128 15.49 -6.46 9.50
C GLY A 128 15.49 -5.27 8.52
N MET A 129 14.51 -4.38 8.65
CA MET A 129 14.32 -3.23 7.75
C MET A 129 15.07 -2.00 8.26
N THR A 130 15.59 -1.19 7.33
CA THR A 130 16.21 0.09 7.65
C THR A 130 15.21 1.04 8.33
N SER A 131 15.64 1.67 9.42
CA SER A 131 14.88 2.70 10.15
C SER A 131 15.75 3.95 10.38
N PRO A 132 15.30 5.16 9.99
CA PRO A 132 14.05 5.41 9.26
C PRO A 132 14.07 4.77 7.86
N PRO A 133 12.91 4.36 7.31
CA PRO A 133 12.85 3.92 5.92
C PRO A 133 13.20 5.04 4.95
N ALA A 134 13.53 4.65 3.72
CA ALA A 134 13.52 5.57 2.59
C ALA A 134 12.15 6.27 2.45
N PRO A 135 12.09 7.49 1.89
CA PRO A 135 10.84 8.18 1.60
C PRO A 135 9.88 7.33 0.76
N ALA A 136 8.58 7.64 0.83
CA ALA A 136 7.59 6.98 0.00
C ALA A 136 7.97 7.08 -1.50
N PRO A 137 7.75 6.03 -2.32
CA PRO A 137 8.17 6.00 -3.73
C PRO A 137 7.70 7.22 -4.53
N ARG A 138 6.49 7.70 -4.25
CA ARG A 138 5.93 8.90 -4.88
C ARG A 138 6.78 10.14 -4.61
N ALA A 139 7.27 10.33 -3.39
CA ALA A 139 8.12 11.46 -3.03
C ALA A 139 9.44 11.40 -3.80
N VAL A 140 10.11 10.24 -3.80
CA VAL A 140 11.36 10.00 -4.55
C VAL A 140 11.19 10.31 -6.03
N VAL A 141 10.08 9.88 -6.64
CA VAL A 141 9.81 10.10 -8.06
C VAL A 141 9.46 11.56 -8.37
N LEU A 142 8.77 12.26 -7.48
CA LEU A 142 8.51 13.69 -7.65
C LEU A 142 9.81 14.50 -7.58
N ASP A 143 10.71 14.20 -6.64
CA ASP A 143 12.01 14.84 -6.53
C ASP A 143 12.87 14.59 -7.78
N PHE A 144 12.84 13.37 -8.31
CA PHE A 144 13.45 13.03 -9.60
C PHE A 144 12.87 13.87 -10.75
N CYS A 145 11.55 13.98 -10.86
CA CYS A 145 10.92 14.78 -11.91
C CYS A 145 11.34 16.26 -11.83
N GLU A 146 11.41 16.80 -10.61
CA GLU A 146 11.89 18.17 -10.38
C GLU A 146 13.38 18.33 -10.68
N ALA A 147 14.21 17.32 -10.42
CA ALA A 147 15.62 17.33 -10.81
C ALA A 147 15.79 17.40 -12.33
N VAL A 148 15.00 16.62 -13.10
CA VAL A 148 15.00 16.68 -14.58
C VAL A 148 14.52 18.05 -15.08
N ARG A 149 13.47 18.61 -14.46
CA ARG A 149 12.92 19.93 -14.81
C ARG A 149 13.92 21.06 -14.60
N ALA A 150 14.63 21.02 -13.47
CA ALA A 150 15.62 22.01 -13.10
C ALA A 150 17.00 21.74 -13.69
N ASN A 151 17.16 20.68 -14.50
CA ASN A 151 18.43 20.27 -15.10
C ASN A 151 19.54 20.07 -14.04
N ARG A 152 19.17 19.51 -12.88
CA ARG A 152 20.10 19.06 -11.83
C ARG A 152 20.62 17.66 -12.15
N ASP A 153 21.58 17.18 -11.38
CA ASP A 153 22.00 15.78 -11.45
C ASP A 153 20.83 14.84 -11.17
N HIS A 154 20.64 13.83 -12.02
CA HIS A 154 19.51 12.91 -11.99
C HIS A 154 19.84 11.61 -12.73
N PHE A 155 19.03 10.57 -12.49
CA PHE A 155 19.11 9.33 -13.26
C PHE A 155 19.05 9.60 -14.78
N PRO A 156 19.93 9.00 -15.61
CA PRO A 156 19.95 9.27 -17.05
C PRO A 156 18.61 8.98 -17.73
N VAL A 157 18.13 9.91 -18.55
CA VAL A 157 16.88 9.76 -19.30
C VAL A 157 17.04 10.12 -20.76
N SER A 158 16.17 9.56 -21.62
CA SER A 158 16.16 9.92 -23.04
C SER A 158 15.67 11.36 -23.25
N PRO A 159 16.00 11.99 -24.41
CA PRO A 159 15.45 13.29 -24.77
C PRO A 159 13.91 13.32 -24.76
N GLN A 160 13.23 12.22 -25.15
CA GLN A 160 11.77 12.17 -25.11
C GLN A 160 11.23 12.23 -23.67
N VAL A 161 11.85 11.50 -22.74
CA VAL A 161 11.47 11.55 -21.32
C VAL A 161 11.72 12.94 -20.73
N SER A 162 12.87 13.54 -21.02
CA SER A 162 13.18 14.91 -20.57
C SER A 162 12.16 15.93 -21.10
N ALA A 163 11.77 15.82 -22.37
CA ALA A 163 10.75 16.66 -22.98
C ALA A 163 9.35 16.48 -22.36
N LEU A 164 9.00 15.29 -21.88
CA LEU A 164 7.73 15.06 -21.17
C LEU A 164 7.71 15.66 -19.77
N LEU A 165 8.85 15.73 -19.09
CA LEU A 165 8.92 16.24 -17.72
C LEU A 165 9.04 17.76 -17.66
N ARG A 166 9.69 18.42 -18.63
CA ARG A 166 9.94 19.88 -18.62
C ARG A 166 8.65 20.71 -18.82
N PRO A 167 8.54 21.92 -18.22
CA PRO A 167 7.36 22.80 -18.39
C PRO A 167 7.08 23.19 -19.85
N PRO A 168 5.84 23.58 -20.21
CA PRO A 168 4.70 23.91 -19.35
C PRO A 168 3.71 22.75 -19.17
N HIS A 169 4.03 21.78 -18.33
CA HIS A 169 3.28 20.53 -18.16
C HIS A 169 2.85 20.29 -16.72
N HIS A 170 1.68 19.69 -16.55
CA HIS A 170 1.23 19.14 -15.26
C HIS A 170 1.61 17.66 -15.20
N LEU A 171 2.13 17.22 -14.06
CA LEU A 171 2.44 15.82 -13.81
C LEU A 171 1.49 15.27 -12.76
N GLN A 172 0.93 14.10 -13.03
CA GLN A 172 0.23 13.29 -12.04
C GLN A 172 1.10 12.07 -11.73
N ALA A 173 1.29 11.78 -10.45
CA ALA A 173 2.09 10.65 -9.99
C ALA A 173 1.27 9.73 -9.08
N THR A 174 1.18 8.45 -9.46
CA THR A 174 0.39 7.42 -8.78
C THR A 174 1.28 6.23 -8.46
N THR A 175 1.42 5.89 -7.18
CA THR A 175 2.15 4.70 -6.75
C THR A 175 1.36 3.43 -7.09
N THR A 176 1.99 2.46 -7.74
CA THR A 176 1.36 1.20 -8.16
C THR A 176 1.94 -0.03 -7.46
N ALA A 177 3.24 -0.05 -7.14
CA ALA A 177 3.89 -1.05 -6.28
C ALA A 177 4.82 -0.39 -5.24
N ALA A 178 5.35 -1.14 -4.28
CA ALA A 178 6.22 -0.60 -3.22
C ALA A 178 7.49 0.07 -3.79
N ASN A 179 7.78 -0.17 -5.07
CA ASN A 179 8.91 0.33 -5.81
C ASN A 179 8.52 0.88 -7.20
N GLN A 180 7.24 1.17 -7.46
CA GLN A 180 6.77 1.61 -8.78
C GLN A 180 5.82 2.80 -8.67
N VAL A 181 6.04 3.79 -9.53
CA VAL A 181 5.20 4.97 -9.68
C VAL A 181 4.93 5.20 -11.17
N LEU A 182 3.67 5.37 -11.53
CA LEU A 182 3.28 5.90 -12.83
C LEU A 182 3.30 7.43 -12.78
N VAL A 183 3.96 8.04 -13.75
CA VAL A 183 3.97 9.50 -13.94
C VAL A 183 3.34 9.83 -15.28
N GLU A 184 2.19 10.49 -15.23
CA GLU A 184 1.45 10.93 -16.40
C GLU A 184 1.76 12.40 -16.68
N SER A 185 2.15 12.75 -17.91
CA SER A 185 2.43 14.12 -18.33
C SER A 185 1.32 14.69 -19.20
N TYR A 186 0.79 15.83 -18.76
CA TYR A 186 -0.32 16.52 -19.40
C TYR A 186 0.12 17.87 -19.95
N GLN A 187 -0.36 18.19 -21.14
CA GLN A 187 -0.30 19.55 -21.68
C GLN A 187 -1.49 20.36 -21.18
N LYS A 188 -1.25 21.63 -20.86
CA LYS A 188 -2.31 22.55 -20.41
C LYS A 188 -3.49 22.53 -21.40
N GLY A 189 -4.69 22.29 -20.89
CA GLY A 189 -5.92 22.27 -21.69
C GLY A 189 -6.20 20.95 -22.42
N HIS A 190 -5.36 19.92 -22.26
CA HIS A 190 -5.59 18.60 -22.85
C HIS A 190 -5.99 17.57 -21.79
N PRO A 191 -7.07 16.79 -22.00
CA PRO A 191 -7.56 15.84 -21.00
C PRO A 191 -6.79 14.51 -21.00
N LEU A 192 -6.04 14.20 -22.05
CA LEU A 192 -5.27 12.96 -22.17
C LEU A 192 -3.79 13.21 -21.88
N PRO A 193 -3.10 12.27 -21.22
CA PRO A 193 -1.66 12.36 -21.05
C PRO A 193 -0.99 12.21 -22.42
N ARG A 194 0.04 13.01 -22.67
CA ARG A 194 0.89 12.91 -23.86
C ARG A 194 1.92 11.79 -23.75
N GLY A 195 2.16 11.31 -22.55
CA GLY A 195 3.07 10.22 -22.25
C GLY A 195 2.94 9.81 -20.80
N VAL A 196 3.21 8.54 -20.56
CA VAL A 196 3.21 7.93 -19.23
C VAL A 196 4.58 7.32 -19.00
N LEU A 197 5.17 7.58 -17.84
CA LEU A 197 6.41 6.96 -17.41
C LEU A 197 6.09 5.93 -16.33
N LEU A 198 6.62 4.72 -16.46
CA LEU A 198 6.77 3.81 -15.33
C LEU A 198 8.15 4.02 -14.73
N VAL A 199 8.19 4.58 -13.52
CA VAL A 199 9.42 4.83 -12.78
C VAL A 199 9.56 3.79 -11.68
N ARG A 200 10.71 3.13 -11.63
CA ARG A 200 11.06 2.17 -10.57
C ARG A 200 12.07 2.79 -9.62
N VAL A 201 11.88 2.54 -8.33
CA VAL A 201 12.76 3.01 -7.26
C VAL A 201 13.34 1.86 -6.45
N ASP A 202 14.51 2.06 -5.85
CA ASP A 202 15.06 1.20 -4.81
C ASP A 202 15.58 2.09 -3.68
N GLY A 203 14.86 2.09 -2.55
CA GLY A 203 15.01 3.11 -1.52
C GLY A 203 14.84 4.53 -2.10
N GLU A 204 15.90 5.33 -1.99
CA GLU A 204 15.95 6.72 -2.49
C GLU A 204 16.40 6.83 -3.96
N GLN A 205 16.77 5.72 -4.60
CA GLN A 205 17.38 5.74 -5.93
C GLN A 205 16.35 5.44 -7.01
N ILE A 206 16.42 6.17 -8.13
CA ILE A 206 15.75 5.75 -9.37
C ILE A 206 16.57 4.64 -10.01
N VAL A 207 15.94 3.52 -10.34
CA VAL A 207 16.62 2.36 -10.95
C VAL A 207 16.18 2.08 -12.37
N ALA A 208 15.00 2.56 -12.78
CA ALA A 208 14.55 2.49 -14.17
C ALA A 208 13.47 3.54 -14.48
N VAL A 209 13.46 4.01 -15.72
CA VAL A 209 12.41 4.89 -16.28
C VAL A 209 12.00 4.32 -17.63
N THR A 210 10.75 3.88 -17.75
CA THR A 210 10.19 3.34 -19.00
C THR A 210 9.12 4.27 -19.55
N LEU A 211 9.25 4.70 -20.80
CA LEU A 211 8.30 5.55 -21.48
C LEU A 211 7.24 4.73 -22.22
N TYR A 212 5.98 5.08 -22.01
CA TYR A 212 4.83 4.66 -22.81
C TYR A 212 4.20 5.91 -23.43
N SER A 213 4.24 6.01 -24.76
CA SER A 213 3.60 7.08 -25.51
C SER A 213 2.39 6.54 -26.26
N PRO A 214 1.27 7.27 -26.35
CA PRO A 214 0.22 6.96 -27.30
C PRO A 214 0.82 6.94 -28.72
N ALA A 215 0.40 5.97 -29.53
CA ALA A 215 0.75 5.89 -30.94
C ALA A 215 0.20 7.07 -31.74
#